data_AF-A0A370FZR2-F1
#
_entry.id   AF-A0A370FZR2-F1
#
_cell.length_a   1.000
_cell.length_b   1.000
_cell.length_c   1.000
_cell.angle_alpha   90.00
_cell.angle_beta   90.00
_cell.angle_gamma   90.00
#
_symmetry.space_group_name_H-M   'P 1'
#
loop_
_entity.id
_entity.type
_entity.pdbx_description
1 polymer ?
#
loop_
_entity_poly.entity_id
_entity_poly.type
_entity_poly.pdbx_seq_one_letter_code
_entity_poly.pdbx_strand_id
1 'polypeptide(L)'
;MRKSIAAGVVAAASVGIILGGTGIASAASKTIPEGTGMYYVNKDIRPGIYSTEGALVDGGQTCTWVRGTMKTLRMEPIASGKTKGPTTVKIEETDDVFITSGCGEWTQDTQLDGGFLHSLFGSLDVGSLVDPLVGSLEVGSAAGSLGGSLATGSIINGSLANE
;
A
#
# COMPACT_ATOMS: atom_id res chain seq x y z
N MET A 1 -64.36 47.28 -6.24
CA MET A 1 -65.25 46.11 -6.28
C MET A 1 -64.58 45.03 -7.12
N ARG A 2 -64.32 43.83 -6.53
CA ARG A 2 -64.31 42.48 -7.16
C ARG A 2 -63.29 42.24 -8.29
N LYS A 3 -62.53 41.15 -8.42
CA LYS A 3 -62.43 39.80 -7.82
C LYS A 3 -61.19 39.17 -8.53
N SER A 4 -60.35 38.42 -7.82
CA SER A 4 -59.30 37.56 -8.41
C SER A 4 -59.15 36.34 -7.48
N ILE A 5 -60.00 35.31 -7.57
CA ILE A 5 -59.90 34.01 -8.28
C ILE A 5 -58.62 33.17 -8.03
N ALA A 6 -58.88 31.95 -7.53
CA ALA A 6 -58.15 30.68 -7.59
C ALA A 6 -56.87 30.47 -6.74
N ALA A 7 -57.06 29.75 -5.63
CA ALA A 7 -56.02 29.01 -4.92
C ALA A 7 -55.71 27.70 -5.68
N GLY A 8 -54.46 27.56 -6.14
CA GLY A 8 -53.93 26.30 -6.66
C GLY A 8 -53.32 25.48 -5.52
N VAL A 9 -53.86 24.28 -5.30
CA VAL A 9 -53.26 23.24 -4.45
C VAL A 9 -52.07 22.66 -5.20
N VAL A 10 -50.87 22.73 -4.62
CA VAL A 10 -49.72 21.92 -5.06
C VAL A 10 -49.36 20.99 -3.91
N ALA A 11 -49.49 19.69 -4.18
CA ALA A 11 -49.17 18.61 -3.27
C ALA A 11 -47.70 18.66 -2.84
N ALA A 12 -47.44 18.61 -1.54
CA ALA A 12 -46.10 18.45 -0.99
C ALA A 12 -45.66 16.99 -1.18
N ALA A 13 -44.82 16.73 -2.17
CA ALA A 13 -44.08 15.48 -2.27
C ALA A 13 -42.98 15.48 -1.20
N SER A 14 -43.02 14.47 -0.34
CA SER A 14 -42.07 14.21 0.74
C SER A 14 -40.64 14.06 0.21
N VAL A 15 -39.74 14.99 0.56
CA VAL A 15 -38.30 14.80 0.37
C VAL A 15 -37.79 13.91 1.50
N GLY A 16 -37.63 12.62 1.22
CA GLY A 16 -36.91 11.70 2.08
C GLY A 16 -35.43 12.07 2.10
N ILE A 17 -34.95 12.54 3.25
CA ILE A 17 -33.51 12.76 3.49
C ILE A 17 -32.89 11.37 3.69
N ILE A 18 -32.28 10.84 2.64
CA ILE A 18 -31.44 9.64 2.74
C ILE A 18 -30.18 10.07 3.51
N LEU A 19 -30.14 9.79 4.81
CA LEU A 19 -28.93 9.80 5.64
C LEU A 19 -28.07 8.58 5.27
N GLY A 20 -27.58 8.55 4.03
CA GLY A 20 -26.59 7.60 3.56
C GLY A 20 -25.21 8.12 3.95
N GLY A 21 -24.77 7.83 5.18
CA GLY A 21 -23.42 8.14 5.62
C GLY A 21 -22.40 7.38 4.76
N THR A 22 -21.76 8.06 3.81
CA THR A 22 -20.56 7.54 3.15
C THR A 22 -19.43 7.60 4.16
N GLY A 23 -19.21 6.49 4.87
CA GLY A 23 -18.01 6.30 5.66
C GLY A 23 -16.79 6.37 4.75
N ILE A 24 -16.09 7.50 4.75
CA ILE A 24 -14.78 7.62 4.14
C ILE A 24 -13.80 6.81 4.99
N ALA A 25 -13.47 5.60 4.55
CA ALA A 25 -12.36 4.87 5.11
C ALA A 25 -11.08 5.64 4.78
N SER A 26 -10.55 6.40 5.75
CA SER A 26 -9.22 7.00 5.62
C SER A 26 -8.18 5.88 5.57
N ALA A 27 -7.61 5.67 4.39
CA ALA A 27 -6.45 4.80 4.25
C ALA A 27 -5.24 5.55 4.81
N ALA A 28 -4.56 4.95 5.79
CA ALA A 28 -3.29 5.46 6.29
C ALA A 28 -2.28 5.62 5.13
N SER A 29 -1.56 6.76 5.13
CA SER A 29 -0.69 7.20 4.05
C SER A 29 0.61 6.39 4.00
N LYS A 30 1.10 6.20 2.77
CA LYS A 30 2.40 5.59 2.47
C LYS A 30 3.54 6.61 2.38
N THR A 31 3.19 7.89 2.33
CA THR A 31 4.12 9.01 2.27
C THR A 31 3.88 9.95 3.43
N ILE A 32 4.97 10.49 3.97
CA ILE A 32 4.97 11.52 5.00
C ILE A 32 5.47 12.80 4.36
N PRO A 33 4.63 13.86 4.29
CA PRO A 33 5.04 15.13 3.71
C PRO A 33 6.32 15.69 4.35
N GLU A 34 7.06 16.46 3.57
CA GLU A 34 8.25 17.16 4.05
C GLU A 34 7.94 18.18 5.15
N GLY A 35 8.99 18.58 5.89
CA GLY A 35 8.90 19.61 6.91
C GLY A 35 8.67 19.04 8.32
N THR A 36 7.73 19.63 9.06
CA THR A 36 7.46 19.28 10.46
C THR A 36 6.07 18.71 10.62
N GLY A 37 5.96 17.56 11.29
CA GLY A 37 4.69 16.90 11.53
C GLY A 37 4.77 15.83 12.60
N MET A 38 3.59 15.48 13.11
CA MET A 38 3.35 14.37 14.03
C MET A 38 2.31 13.47 13.39
N TYR A 39 2.60 12.17 13.33
CA TYR A 39 1.79 11.18 12.62
C TYR A 39 1.52 10.00 13.55
N TYR A 40 0.24 9.71 13.80
CA TYR A 40 -0.17 8.54 14.55
C TYR A 40 -0.05 7.29 13.67
N VAL A 41 0.72 6.32 14.14
CA VAL A 41 0.91 5.05 13.42
C VAL A 41 -0.40 4.25 13.45
N ASN A 42 -0.69 3.54 12.36
CA ASN A 42 -1.97 2.85 12.10
C ASN A 42 -3.20 3.75 11.92
N LYS A 43 -3.04 5.08 11.97
CA LYS A 43 -4.11 6.06 11.67
C LYS A 43 -3.72 6.96 10.50
N ASP A 44 -2.64 7.71 10.67
CA ASP A 44 -2.16 8.67 9.67
C ASP A 44 -1.19 8.01 8.70
N ILE A 45 -0.33 7.11 9.21
CA ILE A 45 0.71 6.41 8.45
C ILE A 45 0.71 4.91 8.78
N ARG A 46 1.17 4.09 7.84
CA ARG A 46 1.28 2.64 8.03
C ARG A 46 2.63 2.26 8.66
N PRO A 47 2.70 1.14 9.41
CA PRO A 47 3.98 0.56 9.76
C PRO A 47 4.77 0.18 8.49
N GLY A 48 6.08 0.36 8.52
CA GLY A 48 6.91 0.14 7.34
C GLY A 48 8.33 0.67 7.46
N ILE A 49 9.11 0.42 6.42
CA ILE A 49 10.44 1.04 6.25
C ILE A 49 10.23 2.33 5.46
N TYR A 50 10.69 3.46 5.99
CA TYR A 50 10.58 4.77 5.37
C TYR A 50 11.97 5.34 5.11
N SER A 51 12.15 5.93 3.93
CA SER A 51 13.41 6.55 3.51
C SER A 51 13.18 8.01 3.13
N THR A 52 14.16 8.87 3.43
CA THR A 52 14.17 10.29 3.05
C THR A 52 15.56 10.67 2.55
N GLU A 53 15.64 11.65 1.64
CA GLU A 53 16.90 12.23 1.15
C GLU A 53 17.66 13.04 2.21
N GLY A 54 17.03 13.29 3.37
CA GLY A 54 17.66 13.92 4.52
C GLY A 54 17.07 15.29 4.83
N ALA A 55 17.93 16.24 5.21
CA ALA A 55 17.48 17.58 5.58
C ALA A 55 17.02 18.37 4.35
N LEU A 56 15.98 19.19 4.54
CA LEU A 56 15.62 20.19 3.53
C LEU A 56 16.79 21.15 3.33
N VAL A 57 17.16 21.34 2.05
CA VAL A 57 18.32 22.16 1.64
C VAL A 57 18.11 23.64 1.95
N ASP A 58 16.85 24.08 1.98
CA ASP A 58 16.47 25.45 2.25
C ASP A 58 16.50 25.76 3.75
N GLY A 59 17.57 26.42 4.19
CA GLY A 59 17.62 27.07 5.52
C GLY A 59 18.52 26.40 6.56
N GLY A 60 19.45 25.51 6.17
CA GLY A 60 20.45 24.94 7.09
C GLY A 60 19.85 24.05 8.18
N GLN A 61 18.63 23.56 7.95
CA GLN A 61 17.90 22.71 8.87
C GLN A 61 18.58 21.35 8.97
N THR A 62 18.34 20.63 10.07
CA THR A 62 18.77 19.24 10.20
C THR A 62 17.52 18.39 10.26
N CYS A 63 17.47 17.31 9.49
CA CYS A 63 16.40 16.34 9.59
C CYS A 63 16.48 15.68 10.96
N THR A 64 15.42 15.83 11.74
CA THR A 64 15.26 15.19 13.04
C THR A 64 13.99 14.37 13.05
N TRP A 65 14.06 13.20 13.68
CA TRP A 65 12.92 12.31 13.79
C TRP A 65 12.90 11.59 15.12
N VAL A 66 11.71 11.21 15.58
CA VAL A 66 11.46 10.45 16.81
C VAL A 66 10.34 9.44 16.56
N ARG A 67 10.60 8.17 16.89
CA ARG A 67 9.58 7.13 17.09
C ARG A 67 9.23 7.10 18.57
N GLY A 68 7.95 6.96 18.91
CA GLY A 68 7.53 6.91 20.31
C GLY A 68 6.29 6.07 20.55
N THR A 69 6.12 5.70 21.81
CA THR A 69 4.88 5.12 22.34
C THR A 69 4.20 6.13 23.25
N MET A 70 2.88 6.11 23.31
CA MET A 70 2.07 6.95 24.18
C MET A 70 1.71 6.17 25.44
N LYS A 71 2.30 6.57 26.57
CA LYS A 71 1.95 6.01 27.88
C LYS A 71 1.21 7.03 28.71
N THR A 72 -0.04 6.73 29.07
CA THR A 72 -0.93 7.64 29.81
C THR A 72 -1.12 8.97 29.06
N LEU A 73 -0.51 10.05 29.52
CA LEU A 73 -0.57 11.40 28.93
C LEU A 73 0.81 11.89 28.45
N ARG A 74 1.79 11.00 28.28
CA ARG A 74 3.15 11.36 27.85
C ARG A 74 3.61 10.44 26.72
N MET A 75 4.37 11.01 25.80
CA MET A 75 5.12 10.26 24.81
C MET A 75 6.44 9.78 25.43
N GLU A 76 6.76 8.51 25.24
CA GLU A 76 8.05 7.92 25.55
C GLU A 76 8.79 7.62 24.23
N PRO A 77 9.99 8.19 24.02
CA PRO A 77 10.74 7.96 22.79
C PRO A 77 11.32 6.53 22.77
N ILE A 78 11.12 5.84 21.66
CA ILE A 78 11.66 4.51 21.37
C ILE A 78 13.01 4.64 20.66
N ALA A 79 13.05 5.48 19.63
CA ALA A 79 14.24 5.77 18.85
C ALA A 79 14.18 7.19 18.30
N SER A 80 15.34 7.81 18.12
CA SER A 80 15.44 9.14 17.51
C SER A 80 16.70 9.26 16.67
N GLY A 81 16.69 10.19 15.73
CA GLY A 81 17.82 10.45 14.86
C GLY A 81 17.90 11.91 14.42
N LYS A 82 19.10 12.31 14.04
CA LYS A 82 19.40 13.63 13.51
C LYS A 82 20.45 13.51 12.40
N THR A 83 20.14 13.96 11.19
CA THR A 83 21.02 13.85 10.02
C THR A 83 20.85 15.03 9.07
N LYS A 84 21.87 15.28 8.25
CA LYS A 84 21.76 16.17 7.07
C LYS A 84 21.54 15.40 5.77
N GLY A 85 22.10 14.20 5.67
CA GLY A 85 21.98 13.36 4.47
C GLY A 85 20.88 12.31 4.58
N PRO A 86 20.77 11.43 3.58
CA PRO A 86 19.73 10.40 3.51
C PRO A 86 19.71 9.51 4.75
N THR A 87 18.51 9.08 5.14
CA THR A 87 18.33 8.14 6.25
C THR A 87 17.10 7.28 6.02
N THR A 88 17.16 6.06 6.57
CA THR A 88 16.06 5.10 6.56
C THR A 88 15.65 4.78 7.99
N VAL A 89 14.34 4.69 8.24
CA VAL A 89 13.76 4.40 9.55
C VAL A 89 12.70 3.32 9.40
N LYS A 90 12.79 2.28 10.22
CA LYS A 90 11.69 1.31 10.40
C LYS A 90 10.71 1.88 11.41
N ILE A 91 9.46 2.11 11.02
CA ILE A 91 8.33 2.41 11.90
C ILE A 91 7.61 1.09 12.14
N GLU A 92 7.53 0.67 13.40
CA GLU A 92 6.96 -0.62 13.77
C GLU A 92 5.48 -0.49 14.13
N GLU A 93 4.75 -1.61 14.07
CA GLU A 93 3.33 -1.65 14.39
C GLU A 93 3.03 -1.27 15.84
N THR A 94 4.02 -1.47 16.73
CA THR A 94 3.96 -1.13 18.15
C THR A 94 4.29 0.33 18.46
N ASP A 95 4.73 1.10 17.46
CA ASP A 95 4.90 2.54 17.63
C ASP A 95 3.53 3.20 17.66
N ASP A 96 3.34 4.21 18.51
CA ASP A 96 2.09 4.98 18.55
C ASP A 96 2.21 6.25 17.71
N VAL A 97 3.41 6.84 17.65
CA VAL A 97 3.63 8.14 17.01
C VAL A 97 5.00 8.21 16.34
N PHE A 98 5.03 8.85 15.17
CA PHE A 98 6.23 9.27 14.48
C PHE A 98 6.23 10.80 14.35
N ILE A 99 7.31 11.44 14.78
CA ILE A 99 7.50 12.89 14.72
C ILE A 99 8.71 13.15 13.82
N THR A 100 8.56 14.06 12.87
CA THR A 100 9.64 14.50 11.98
C THR A 100 9.70 16.03 11.95
N SER A 101 10.89 16.59 11.78
CA SER A 101 11.09 18.03 11.60
C SER A 101 12.33 18.32 10.75
N GLY A 102 12.15 19.18 9.75
CA GLY A 102 13.21 19.63 8.85
C GLY A 102 13.71 18.55 7.88
N CYS A 103 12.96 17.46 7.71
CA CYS A 103 13.26 16.39 6.77
C CYS A 103 12.55 16.63 5.44
N GLY A 104 13.13 16.16 4.35
CA GLY A 104 12.42 15.98 3.07
C GLY A 104 11.28 14.98 3.21
N GLU A 105 10.54 14.77 2.12
CA GLU A 105 9.48 13.76 2.08
C GLU A 105 10.01 12.40 2.53
N TRP A 106 9.20 11.66 3.30
CA TRP A 106 9.47 10.26 3.60
C TRP A 106 8.61 9.36 2.73
N THR A 107 9.23 8.42 2.05
CA THR A 107 8.54 7.43 1.22
C THR A 107 8.68 6.06 1.84
N GLN A 108 7.57 5.33 1.99
CA GLN A 108 7.62 3.95 2.48
C GLN A 108 8.13 3.00 1.39
N ASP A 109 9.18 2.26 1.69
CA ASP A 109 9.69 1.16 0.88
C ASP A 109 8.63 0.05 0.84
N THR A 110 8.21 -0.31 -0.37
CA THR A 110 7.06 -1.19 -0.66
C THR A 110 7.38 -2.68 -0.44
N GLN A 111 7.99 -3.04 0.68
CA GLN A 111 8.44 -4.42 0.93
C GLN A 111 7.60 -5.17 1.96
N LEU A 112 6.61 -4.53 2.61
CA LEU A 112 5.75 -5.16 3.61
C LEU A 112 4.26 -5.04 3.25
N ASP A 113 3.92 -5.17 1.96
CA ASP A 113 2.53 -5.43 1.63
C ASP A 113 2.25 -6.91 1.94
N GLY A 114 1.31 -7.16 2.85
CA GLY A 114 0.80 -8.49 3.20
C GLY A 114 0.17 -9.27 2.03
N GLY A 115 0.42 -8.88 0.78
CA GLY A 115 0.07 -9.60 -0.44
C GLY A 115 0.68 -11.00 -0.55
N PHE A 116 1.68 -11.38 0.27
CA PHE A 116 2.13 -12.77 0.32
C PHE A 116 1.09 -13.70 0.95
N LEU A 117 0.29 -13.22 1.92
CA LEU A 117 -0.80 -14.02 2.47
C LEU A 117 -2.04 -13.99 1.55
N HIS A 118 -2.30 -12.89 0.83
CA HIS A 118 -3.41 -12.86 -0.15
C HIS A 118 -3.14 -13.72 -1.40
N SER A 119 -1.87 -14.00 -1.72
CA SER A 119 -1.48 -14.88 -2.84
C SER A 119 -1.46 -16.36 -2.48
N LEU A 120 -1.27 -16.71 -1.20
CA LEU A 120 -1.41 -18.09 -0.71
C LEU A 120 -2.88 -18.51 -0.48
N PHE A 121 -3.80 -17.53 -0.38
CA PHE A 121 -5.24 -17.78 -0.35
C PHE A 121 -5.94 -17.41 -1.68
N GLY A 122 -5.16 -17.27 -2.76
CA GLY A 122 -5.66 -17.10 -4.12
C GLY A 122 -6.41 -18.34 -4.61
N SER A 123 -7.73 -18.26 -4.55
CA SER A 123 -8.71 -19.02 -5.35
C SER A 123 -8.78 -20.54 -5.12
N LEU A 124 -9.30 -20.96 -3.96
CA LEU A 124 -10.09 -22.20 -3.92
C LEU A 124 -11.44 -21.91 -4.58
N ASP A 125 -11.52 -22.16 -5.88
CA ASP A 125 -12.77 -22.21 -6.61
C ASP A 125 -13.54 -23.46 -6.15
N VAL A 126 -14.51 -23.27 -5.24
CA VAL A 126 -15.39 -24.36 -4.74
C VAL A 126 -16.47 -24.72 -5.79
N GLY A 127 -16.32 -24.30 -7.05
CA GLY A 127 -17.29 -24.51 -8.12
C GLY A 127 -17.03 -25.66 -9.09
N SER A 128 -15.82 -26.25 -9.14
CA SER A 128 -15.42 -27.12 -10.27
C SER A 128 -15.23 -28.62 -9.95
N LEU A 129 -15.67 -29.13 -8.80
CA LEU A 129 -15.43 -30.53 -8.39
C LEU A 129 -16.68 -31.44 -8.38
N VAL A 130 -17.75 -31.07 -9.09
CA VAL A 130 -18.90 -31.97 -9.28
C VAL A 130 -19.07 -32.37 -10.74
N ASP A 131 -18.05 -32.96 -11.33
CA ASP A 131 -18.23 -33.84 -12.50
C ASP A 131 -17.99 -35.30 -12.07
N PRO A 132 -19.04 -36.13 -11.99
CA PRO A 132 -18.96 -37.50 -11.53
C PRO A 132 -18.28 -38.40 -12.58
N LEU A 133 -17.36 -39.23 -12.09
CA LEU A 133 -16.87 -40.41 -12.78
C LEU A 133 -18.03 -41.27 -13.32
N VAL A 134 -18.22 -41.28 -14.63
CA VAL A 134 -18.65 -42.47 -15.35
C VAL A 134 -17.58 -42.76 -16.38
N GLY A 135 -16.84 -43.84 -16.13
CA GLY A 135 -15.77 -44.28 -16.99
C GLY A 135 -16.25 -44.77 -18.34
N SER A 136 -15.33 -44.79 -19.29
CA SER A 136 -15.22 -45.87 -20.26
C SER A 136 -13.79 -45.91 -20.75
N LEU A 137 -13.19 -47.09 -20.53
CA LEU A 137 -12.07 -47.65 -21.28
C LEU A 137 -12.19 -47.27 -22.76
N GLU A 138 -11.09 -46.86 -23.39
CA GLU A 138 -10.78 -47.42 -24.71
C GLU A 138 -9.25 -47.43 -24.91
N VAL A 139 -8.77 -48.64 -25.17
CA VAL A 139 -7.40 -48.99 -25.54
C VAL A 139 -7.10 -48.48 -26.95
N GLY A 140 -5.89 -47.95 -27.20
CA GLY A 140 -5.37 -48.00 -28.56
C GLY A 140 -4.29 -47.01 -28.98
N SER A 141 -3.06 -47.51 -28.96
CA SER A 141 -2.04 -47.34 -30.00
C SER A 141 -1.08 -46.15 -29.98
N ALA A 142 0.18 -46.54 -30.19
CA ALA A 142 1.42 -45.79 -30.16
C ALA A 142 1.77 -45.15 -31.51
N ALA A 143 2.46 -44.00 -31.43
CA ALA A 143 3.52 -43.50 -32.30
C ALA A 143 4.07 -42.25 -31.59
N GLY A 144 5.34 -42.14 -31.16
CA GLY A 144 6.54 -42.21 -31.97
C GLY A 144 6.91 -40.81 -32.47
N SER A 145 7.71 -40.04 -31.72
CA SER A 145 8.68 -39.09 -32.28
C SER A 145 9.62 -38.56 -31.21
N LEU A 146 10.90 -38.83 -31.42
CA LEU A 146 12.05 -38.17 -30.82
C LEU A 146 12.08 -36.70 -31.29
N GLY A 147 12.55 -35.80 -30.44
CA GLY A 147 12.70 -34.39 -30.78
C GLY A 147 13.44 -33.63 -29.69
N GLY A 148 14.71 -33.96 -29.50
CA GLY A 148 15.61 -33.17 -28.68
C GLY A 148 15.94 -31.84 -29.35
N SER A 149 16.13 -30.79 -28.55
CA SER A 149 16.93 -29.64 -28.96
C SER A 149 17.72 -29.12 -27.77
N LEU A 150 19.03 -29.30 -27.86
CA LEU A 150 20.05 -28.78 -26.97
C LEU A 150 20.25 -27.31 -27.32
N ALA A 151 19.90 -26.39 -26.43
CA ALA A 151 20.33 -25.00 -26.54
C ALA A 151 21.74 -24.89 -25.94
N THR A 152 22.74 -24.98 -26.82
CA THR A 152 24.14 -24.65 -26.54
C THR A 152 24.26 -23.14 -26.29
N GLY A 153 24.47 -22.74 -25.03
CA GLY A 153 24.89 -21.40 -24.66
C GLY A 153 26.42 -21.27 -24.72
N SER A 154 26.92 -20.53 -25.71
CA SER A 154 28.34 -20.21 -25.89
C SER A 154 28.95 -19.58 -24.65
N ILE A 155 30.05 -20.18 -24.19
CA ILE A 155 31.00 -19.61 -23.25
C ILE A 155 31.84 -18.53 -23.95
N ILE A 156 31.89 -17.38 -23.29
CA ILE A 156 32.74 -16.21 -23.48
C ILE A 156 34.20 -16.58 -23.79
N ASN A 157 34.79 -15.92 -24.79
CA ASN A 157 36.24 -15.84 -24.92
C ASN A 157 36.62 -14.37 -25.11
N GLY A 158 37.17 -13.77 -24.06
CA GLY A 158 37.76 -12.44 -24.10
C GLY A 158 39.09 -12.52 -24.85
N SER A 159 39.16 -11.84 -25.99
CA SER A 159 40.42 -11.55 -26.68
C SER A 159 40.76 -10.09 -26.45
N LEU A 160 41.81 -9.89 -25.67
CA LEU A 160 42.57 -8.64 -25.60
C LEU A 160 43.26 -8.39 -26.94
N ALA A 161 43.62 -7.11 -27.13
CA ALA A 161 44.50 -6.55 -28.16
C ALA A 161 43.79 -6.26 -29.50
N ASN A 162 43.98 -5.11 -30.15
CA ASN A 162 44.90 -3.98 -29.95
C ASN A 162 44.51 -2.88 -30.97
N GLU A 163 45.07 -1.68 -30.76
CA GLU A 163 45.37 -0.61 -31.75
C GLU A 163 44.91 -0.78 -33.21
#